data_AF-A0AAW0F018-F1
#
_entry.id   AF-A0AAW0F018-F1
#
_cell.length_a   1.000
_cell.length_b   1.000
_cell.length_c   1.000
_cell.angle_alpha   90.00
_cell.angle_beta   90.00
_cell.angle_gamma   90.00
#
_symmetry.space_group_name_H-M   'P 1'
#
loop_
_entity.id
_entity.type
_entity.pdbx_description
1 polymer ?
#
loop_
_entity_poly.entity_id
_entity_poly.type
_entity_poly.pdbx_seq_one_letter_code
_entity_poly.pdbx_strand_id
1 'polypeptide(L)'
;MGGIKGGVGTFLLRRTAAKSIRQRHLTGPQFYKRKTFSFPLGHHQLHRRVAPALQTGSPTHQLEHQRYAHLPGDARTRPSEDFTFVRSPTGRRKERADKAMYAWAPRGALQLYQMGGKRETFVCYRCGYPVRSALVAVKDDNWDYRMCYNCYTTTVNTGMERNT
;
A
#
# COMPACT_ATOMS: atom_id res chain seq x y z
N MET A 1 33.29 -26.84 -34.73
CA MET A 1 32.24 -26.14 -35.51
C MET A 1 31.84 -24.87 -34.76
N GLY A 2 32.29 -23.70 -35.23
CA GLY A 2 31.86 -22.42 -34.64
C GLY A 2 30.59 -21.95 -35.34
N GLY A 3 29.44 -22.02 -34.66
CA GLY A 3 28.16 -21.55 -35.21
C GLY A 3 28.12 -20.02 -35.42
N ILE A 4 27.19 -19.57 -36.28
CA ILE A 4 26.93 -18.15 -36.53
C ILE A 4 26.31 -17.51 -35.27
N LYS A 5 26.88 -16.41 -34.80
CA LYS A 5 26.37 -15.63 -33.66
C LYS A 5 25.62 -14.40 -34.18
N GLY A 6 24.33 -14.29 -33.86
CA GLY A 6 23.51 -13.10 -34.13
C GLY A 6 23.38 -12.19 -32.90
N GLY A 7 23.05 -10.91 -33.11
CA GLY A 7 22.78 -9.94 -32.05
C GLY A 7 21.36 -9.38 -32.13
N VAL A 8 20.60 -9.46 -31.04
CA VAL A 8 19.27 -8.85 -30.92
C VAL A 8 19.19 -8.00 -29.66
N GLY A 9 18.76 -6.75 -29.82
CA GLY A 9 18.62 -5.82 -28.70
C GLY A 9 17.47 -6.21 -27.77
N THR A 10 17.73 -6.27 -26.46
CA THR A 10 16.71 -6.63 -25.44
C THR A 10 15.51 -5.68 -25.41
N PHE A 11 15.67 -4.44 -25.87
CA PHE A 11 14.57 -3.46 -25.97
C PHE A 11 13.49 -3.91 -26.96
N LEU A 12 13.86 -4.59 -28.05
CA LEU A 12 12.92 -5.17 -29.03
C LEU A 12 12.06 -6.27 -28.38
N LEU A 13 12.63 -6.99 -27.41
CA LEU A 13 11.98 -8.07 -26.69
C LEU A 13 11.12 -7.57 -25.51
N ARG A 14 11.17 -6.29 -25.13
CA ARG A 14 10.40 -5.78 -23.98
C ARG A 14 8.89 -5.80 -24.21
N ARG A 15 8.43 -5.72 -25.46
CA ARG A 15 7.00 -5.76 -25.82
C ARG A 15 6.32 -7.07 -25.37
N THR A 16 7.07 -8.16 -25.29
CA THR A 16 6.58 -9.50 -24.90
C THR A 16 7.00 -9.90 -23.48
N ALA A 17 7.42 -8.95 -22.63
CA ALA A 17 7.89 -9.23 -21.28
C ALA A 17 6.82 -9.85 -20.35
N ALA A 18 5.53 -9.61 -20.62
CA ALA A 18 4.42 -10.20 -19.88
C ALA A 18 4.22 -11.67 -20.28
N LYS A 19 4.18 -12.56 -19.27
CA LYS A 19 4.11 -14.02 -19.48
C LYS A 19 2.72 -14.62 -19.19
N SER A 20 1.72 -13.79 -18.94
CA SER A 20 0.35 -14.24 -18.70
C SER A 20 -0.68 -13.18 -19.09
N ILE A 21 -1.93 -13.60 -19.28
CA ILE A 21 -3.06 -12.71 -19.57
C ILE A 21 -3.17 -11.62 -18.49
N ARG A 22 -3.04 -12.02 -17.21
CA ARG A 22 -3.08 -11.09 -16.07
C ARG A 22 -2.00 -10.01 -16.15
N GLN A 23 -0.77 -10.37 -16.54
CA GLN A 23 0.33 -9.41 -16.65
C GLN A 23 0.19 -8.50 -17.86
N ARG A 24 -0.28 -9.03 -18.99
CA ARG A 24 -0.39 -8.31 -20.26
C ARG A 24 -1.57 -7.34 -20.28
N HIS A 25 -2.71 -7.76 -19.77
CA HIS A 25 -3.98 -7.03 -19.85
C HIS A 25 -4.44 -6.45 -18.51
N LEU A 26 -3.66 -6.63 -17.44
CA LEU A 26 -3.97 -6.11 -16.10
C LEU A 26 -5.35 -6.54 -15.57
N THR A 27 -5.81 -7.73 -15.96
CA THR A 27 -7.16 -8.25 -15.63
C THR A 27 -7.38 -8.60 -14.16
N GLY A 28 -6.35 -8.48 -13.31
CA GLY A 28 -6.47 -8.76 -11.89
C GLY A 28 -5.29 -8.28 -11.05
N PRO A 29 -5.28 -8.59 -9.74
CA PRO A 29 -4.21 -8.21 -8.82
C PRO A 29 -2.82 -8.68 -9.28
N GLN A 30 -1.87 -7.75 -9.34
CA GLN A 30 -0.50 -7.97 -9.81
C GLN A 30 0.44 -8.42 -8.69
N PHE A 31 0.19 -9.60 -8.09
CA PHE A 31 0.99 -10.20 -7.00
C PHE A 31 2.51 -10.24 -7.32
N TYR A 32 3.21 -9.14 -7.10
CA TYR A 32 4.64 -8.94 -7.33
C TYR A 32 5.15 -9.25 -8.76
N LYS A 33 4.28 -9.28 -9.78
CA LYS A 33 4.64 -9.67 -11.16
C LYS A 33 4.37 -8.61 -12.25
N ARG A 34 4.13 -7.35 -11.87
CA ARG A 34 3.93 -6.25 -12.82
C ARG A 34 5.19 -6.00 -13.67
N LYS A 35 5.02 -5.75 -14.98
CA LYS A 35 6.13 -5.53 -15.94
C LYS A 35 6.32 -4.09 -16.37
N THR A 36 5.23 -3.36 -16.51
CA THR A 36 5.24 -1.96 -16.96
C THR A 36 4.72 -1.06 -15.86
N PHE A 37 5.43 0.04 -15.60
CA PHE A 37 5.11 0.99 -14.54
C PHE A 37 5.01 2.38 -15.12
N SER A 38 4.04 3.15 -14.65
CA SER A 38 3.85 4.57 -14.96
C SER A 38 3.99 5.37 -13.67
N PHE A 39 5.02 6.20 -13.62
CA PHE A 39 5.29 7.14 -12.53
C PHE A 39 5.18 8.58 -13.05
N PRO A 40 4.87 9.56 -12.19
CA PRO A 40 4.90 10.96 -12.59
C PRO A 40 6.29 11.37 -13.11
N LEU A 41 6.34 12.23 -14.12
CA LEU A 41 7.59 12.77 -14.66
C LEU A 41 8.35 13.54 -13.56
N GLY A 42 9.67 13.44 -13.55
CA GLY A 42 10.52 14.11 -12.55
C GLY A 42 10.69 13.36 -11.22
N HIS A 43 9.96 12.26 -11.01
CA HIS A 43 10.19 11.41 -9.84
C HIS A 43 11.38 10.47 -10.08
N HIS A 44 12.48 10.68 -9.36
CA HIS A 44 13.64 9.76 -9.39
C HIS A 44 13.43 8.53 -8.49
N GLN A 45 12.73 8.69 -7.37
CA GLN A 45 12.34 7.57 -6.52
C GLN A 45 11.05 6.96 -7.07
N LEU A 46 11.20 5.79 -7.71
CA LEU A 46 10.14 5.08 -8.44
C LEU A 46 9.16 4.35 -7.49
N HIS A 47 8.53 5.10 -6.59
CA HIS A 47 7.43 4.63 -5.76
C HIS A 47 6.28 5.63 -5.80
N ARG A 48 5.05 5.11 -5.72
CA ARG A 48 3.86 5.95 -5.50
C ARG A 48 3.87 6.49 -4.07
N ARG A 49 3.14 7.58 -3.83
CA ARG A 49 3.06 8.23 -2.53
C ARG A 49 1.60 8.40 -2.16
N VAL A 50 1.22 7.94 -0.96
CA VAL A 50 -0.04 8.33 -0.31
C VAL A 50 0.39 9.15 0.91
N ALA A 51 0.37 10.47 0.72
CA ALA A 51 0.87 11.41 1.71
C ALA A 51 -0.26 11.87 2.63
N PRO A 52 0.04 12.15 3.92
CA PRO A 52 -0.89 12.90 4.76
C PRO A 52 -1.01 14.34 4.24
N ALA A 53 -2.11 15.00 4.58
CA ALA A 53 -2.21 16.45 4.51
C ALA A 53 -1.21 17.10 5.48
N LEU A 54 -1.07 18.42 5.36
CA LEU A 54 -0.26 19.21 6.28
C LEU A 54 -0.71 18.95 7.73
N GLN A 55 0.26 18.74 8.62
CA GLN A 55 -0.03 18.68 10.05
C GLN A 55 -0.28 20.11 10.53
N THR A 56 -1.49 20.37 11.00
CA THR A 56 -1.97 21.69 11.41
C THR A 56 -2.03 21.85 12.93
N GLY A 57 -1.86 20.76 13.70
CA GLY A 57 -1.90 20.80 15.16
C GLY A 57 -1.05 19.74 15.85
N SER A 58 -0.96 19.86 17.18
CA SER A 58 -0.40 18.82 18.05
C SER A 58 -1.35 17.62 18.15
N PRO A 59 -0.89 16.43 18.58
CA PRO A 59 -1.74 15.24 18.72
C PRO A 59 -3.00 15.45 19.59
N THR A 60 -2.98 16.41 20.52
CA THR A 60 -4.13 16.78 21.34
C THR A 60 -5.23 17.50 20.54
N HIS A 61 -4.86 18.30 19.53
CA HIS A 61 -5.80 19.06 18.71
C HIS A 61 -6.11 18.40 17.36
N GLN A 62 -5.16 17.63 16.83
CA GLN A 62 -5.30 16.92 15.56
C GLN A 62 -4.70 15.52 15.70
N LEU A 63 -5.58 14.52 15.75
CA LEU A 63 -5.18 13.11 15.81
C LEU A 63 -4.49 12.69 14.50
N GLU A 64 -3.57 11.73 14.56
CA GLU A 64 -2.74 11.39 13.41
C GLU A 64 -3.54 10.80 12.25
N HIS A 65 -4.69 10.17 12.49
CA HIS A 65 -5.57 9.67 11.43
C HIS A 65 -6.29 10.77 10.66
N GLN A 66 -6.58 11.90 11.30
CA GLN A 66 -7.26 13.03 10.67
C GLN A 66 -6.41 13.68 9.57
N ARG A 67 -5.09 13.46 9.58
CA ARG A 67 -4.18 13.94 8.51
C ARG A 67 -4.53 13.33 7.15
N TYR A 68 -5.22 12.20 7.12
CA TYR A 68 -5.64 11.53 5.89
C TYR A 68 -7.09 11.82 5.49
N ALA A 69 -7.81 12.69 6.22
CA ALA A 69 -9.22 13.00 5.97
C ALA A 69 -9.49 13.65 4.59
N HIS A 70 -8.47 14.22 3.94
CA HIS A 70 -8.57 14.71 2.57
C HIS A 70 -8.80 13.58 1.55
N LEU A 71 -8.37 12.35 1.87
CA LEU A 71 -8.66 11.17 1.05
C LEU A 71 -10.12 10.71 1.26
N PRO A 72 -10.77 10.12 0.25
CA PRO A 72 -12.12 9.55 0.39
C PRO A 72 -12.07 8.22 1.14
N GLY A 73 -13.23 7.66 1.52
CA GLY A 73 -13.34 6.33 2.13
C GLY A 73 -13.10 6.34 3.64
N ASP A 74 -12.66 5.19 4.18
CA ASP A 74 -12.55 4.97 5.62
C ASP A 74 -11.51 5.90 6.31
N ALA A 75 -10.54 6.48 5.59
CA ALA A 75 -9.63 7.49 6.17
C ALA A 75 -10.32 8.75 6.70
N ARG A 76 -11.60 8.99 6.36
CA ARG A 76 -12.43 10.07 6.94
C ARG A 76 -13.16 9.66 8.21
N THR A 77 -13.29 8.37 8.44
CA THR A 77 -14.02 7.85 9.59
C THR A 77 -13.06 7.61 10.74
N ARG A 78 -13.62 7.55 11.95
CA ARG A 78 -12.85 7.23 13.15
C ARG A 78 -12.40 5.76 13.09
N PRO A 79 -11.12 5.45 13.38
CA PRO A 79 -10.66 4.07 13.53
C PRO A 79 -11.44 3.32 14.62
N SER A 80 -11.56 2.01 14.48
CA SER A 80 -12.19 1.16 15.50
C SER A 80 -11.26 0.91 16.69
N GLU A 81 -9.96 0.76 16.40
CA GLU A 81 -8.93 0.47 17.39
C GLU A 81 -7.89 1.59 17.46
N ASP A 82 -7.46 1.92 18.68
CA ASP A 82 -6.43 2.90 18.97
C ASP A 82 -5.34 2.27 19.86
N PHE A 83 -4.15 2.09 19.28
CA PHE A 83 -2.99 1.50 19.95
C PHE A 83 -2.03 2.55 20.52
N THR A 84 -2.35 3.84 20.43
CA THR A 84 -1.43 4.92 20.82
C THR A 84 -1.25 5.06 22.33
N PHE A 85 -2.21 4.55 23.12
CA PHE A 85 -2.26 4.64 24.58
C PHE A 85 -1.86 3.33 25.29
N VAL A 86 -1.40 2.30 24.58
CA VAL A 86 -1.04 1.02 25.21
C VAL A 86 0.09 1.23 26.23
N ARG A 87 -0.20 0.94 27.50
CA ARG A 87 0.76 1.04 28.61
C ARG A 87 1.47 -0.30 28.80
N SER A 88 2.79 -0.27 28.97
CA SER A 88 3.57 -1.39 29.45
C SER A 88 3.24 -1.66 30.93
N PRO A 89 3.38 -2.91 31.45
CA PRO A 89 3.37 -3.20 32.88
C PRO A 89 4.35 -2.33 33.69
N THR A 90 5.40 -1.83 33.04
CA THR A 90 6.41 -0.94 33.61
C THR A 90 6.06 0.55 33.56
N GLY A 91 4.81 0.91 33.22
CA GLY A 91 4.35 2.31 33.17
C GLY A 91 4.84 3.12 31.96
N ARG A 92 5.73 2.58 31.12
CA ARG A 92 6.19 3.23 29.89
C ARG A 92 5.18 3.05 28.75
N ARG A 93 5.11 4.03 27.85
CA ARG A 93 4.34 3.89 26.59
C ARG A 93 4.89 2.71 25.80
N LYS A 94 4.08 1.69 25.56
CA LYS A 94 4.45 0.51 24.77
C LYS A 94 3.99 0.74 23.35
N GLU A 95 4.88 1.26 22.51
CA GLU A 95 4.66 1.27 21.07
C GLU A 95 4.63 -0.18 20.58
N ARG A 96 3.69 -0.50 19.67
CA ARG A 96 3.68 -1.81 19.02
C ARG A 96 4.97 -2.00 18.23
N ALA A 97 5.45 -3.23 18.13
CA ALA A 97 6.70 -3.54 17.41
C ALA A 97 6.62 -3.16 15.92
N ASP A 98 5.45 -3.36 15.31
CA ASP A 98 5.13 -2.95 13.94
C ASP A 98 4.83 -1.45 13.81
N LYS A 99 4.71 -0.72 14.94
CA LYS A 99 4.36 0.71 15.01
C LYS A 99 2.95 1.03 14.52
N ALA A 100 2.04 0.06 14.40
CA ALA A 100 0.64 0.37 14.10
C ALA A 100 0.03 1.24 15.21
N MET A 101 -0.54 2.38 14.83
CA MET A 101 -1.19 3.34 15.73
C MET A 101 -2.70 3.18 15.77
N TYR A 102 -3.32 2.96 14.61
CA TYR A 102 -4.75 2.81 14.47
C TYR A 102 -5.10 1.64 13.56
N ALA A 103 -6.25 1.02 13.80
CA ALA A 103 -6.89 0.13 12.85
C ALA A 103 -8.36 0.49 12.67
N TRP A 104 -8.84 0.42 11.43
CA TRP A 104 -10.26 0.54 11.11
C TRP A 104 -10.94 -0.82 11.18
N ALA A 105 -12.27 -0.80 11.22
CA ALA A 105 -13.07 -2.00 11.19
C ALA A 105 -12.74 -2.82 9.91
N PRO A 106 -12.72 -4.16 10.01
CA PRO A 106 -12.48 -5.00 8.84
C PRO A 106 -13.59 -4.81 7.80
N ARG A 107 -13.19 -4.73 6.53
CA ARG A 107 -14.04 -4.71 5.34
C ARG A 107 -13.81 -6.00 4.56
N GLY A 108 -14.64 -7.01 4.83
CA GLY A 108 -14.44 -8.35 4.27
C GLY A 108 -13.11 -8.96 4.73
N ALA A 109 -12.26 -9.34 3.78
CA ALA A 109 -10.93 -9.88 4.06
C ALA A 109 -9.86 -8.81 4.31
N LEU A 110 -10.20 -7.51 4.25
CA LEU A 110 -9.23 -6.42 4.32
C LEU A 110 -9.40 -5.62 5.61
N GLN A 111 -8.30 -5.34 6.30
CA GLN A 111 -8.29 -4.40 7.41
C GLN A 111 -7.27 -3.29 7.17
N LEU A 112 -7.69 -2.03 7.36
CA LEU A 112 -6.84 -0.87 7.19
C LEU A 112 -6.14 -0.51 8.49
N TYR A 113 -4.83 -0.33 8.42
CA TYR A 113 -3.97 0.12 9.50
C TYR A 113 -3.31 1.46 9.15
N GLN A 114 -3.09 2.28 10.17
CA GLN A 114 -2.18 3.42 10.08
C GLN A 114 -0.94 3.17 10.93
N MET A 115 0.21 3.22 10.27
CA MET A 115 1.52 3.03 10.88
C MET A 115 2.07 4.38 11.39
N GLY A 116 2.69 4.35 12.56
CA GLY A 116 3.42 5.45 13.15
C GLY A 116 4.86 5.56 12.62
N GLY A 117 5.51 6.69 12.92
CA GLY A 117 6.90 6.92 12.57
C GLY A 117 7.15 7.16 11.06
N LYS A 118 8.29 6.66 10.55
CA LYS A 118 8.69 6.87 9.16
C LYS A 118 7.84 5.99 8.23
N ARG A 119 7.17 6.63 7.28
CA ARG A 119 6.39 5.98 6.22
C ARG A 119 7.20 4.88 5.51
N GLU A 120 6.69 3.66 5.57
CA GLU A 120 7.27 2.48 4.93
C GLU A 120 7.03 2.49 3.43
N THR A 121 7.92 1.85 2.68
CA THR A 121 7.71 1.55 1.26
C THR A 121 7.44 0.05 1.12
N PHE A 122 6.25 -0.29 0.66
CA PHE A 122 5.81 -1.67 0.45
C PHE A 122 5.25 -1.83 -0.96
N VAL A 123 5.11 -3.07 -1.45
CA VAL A 123 4.52 -3.32 -2.76
C VAL A 123 3.07 -3.75 -2.57
N CYS A 124 2.14 -3.00 -3.18
CA CYS A 124 0.72 -3.32 -3.14
C CYS A 124 0.44 -4.52 -4.05
N TYR A 125 -0.08 -5.63 -3.50
CA TYR A 125 -0.34 -6.84 -4.29
C TYR A 125 -1.39 -6.63 -5.40
N ARG A 126 -2.30 -5.65 -5.24
CA ARG A 126 -3.32 -5.33 -6.24
C ARG A 126 -2.77 -4.58 -7.44
N CYS A 127 -2.21 -3.38 -7.25
CA CYS A 127 -1.68 -2.61 -8.39
C CYS A 127 -0.28 -3.05 -8.84
N GLY A 128 0.49 -3.73 -7.97
CA GLY A 128 1.86 -4.17 -8.21
C GLY A 128 2.91 -3.07 -8.09
N TYR A 129 2.53 -1.84 -7.71
CA TYR A 129 3.49 -0.73 -7.53
C TYR A 129 4.11 -0.76 -6.12
N PRO A 130 5.38 -0.37 -5.98
CA PRO A 130 5.92 0.10 -4.70
C PRO A 130 5.23 1.41 -4.31
N VAL A 131 4.78 1.49 -3.06
CA VAL A 131 4.00 2.59 -2.49
C VAL A 131 4.62 2.96 -1.15
N ARG A 132 4.89 4.25 -0.97
CA ARG A 132 5.33 4.82 0.31
C ARG A 132 4.16 5.51 1.00
N SER A 133 3.74 4.96 2.14
CA SER A 133 2.52 5.38 2.85
C SER A 133 2.58 4.99 4.33
N ALA A 134 1.82 5.68 5.18
CA ALA A 134 1.51 5.20 6.53
C ALA A 134 0.25 4.33 6.57
N LEU A 135 -0.65 4.51 5.59
CA LEU A 135 -1.85 3.70 5.44
C LEU A 135 -1.53 2.41 4.70
N VAL A 136 -1.82 1.27 5.34
CA VAL A 136 -1.57 -0.09 4.84
C VAL A 136 -2.81 -0.92 5.09
N ALA A 137 -3.43 -1.44 4.02
CA ALA A 137 -4.47 -2.45 4.17
C ALA A 137 -3.84 -3.84 4.14
N VAL A 138 -4.21 -4.70 5.08
CA VAL A 138 -3.71 -6.07 5.23
C VAL A 138 -4.84 -7.03 4.89
N LYS A 139 -4.52 -8.10 4.15
CA LYS A 139 -5.49 -9.14 3.75
C LYS A 139 -5.41 -10.34 4.70
N ASP A 140 -6.54 -10.78 5.24
CA ASP A 140 -6.67 -11.97 6.10
C ASP A 140 -5.61 -12.00 7.22
N ASP A 141 -5.33 -10.84 7.82
CA ASP A 141 -4.27 -10.60 8.81
C ASP A 141 -2.84 -11.02 8.37
N ASN A 142 -2.66 -11.34 7.09
CA ASN A 142 -1.39 -11.70 6.51
C ASN A 142 -0.64 -10.46 6.00
N TRP A 143 0.33 -10.01 6.79
CA TRP A 143 1.17 -8.85 6.49
C TRP A 143 2.10 -9.02 5.28
N ASP A 144 2.17 -10.20 4.66
CA ASP A 144 2.85 -10.38 3.37
C ASP A 144 2.01 -9.87 2.20
N TYR A 145 0.69 -9.72 2.37
CA TYR A 145 -0.23 -9.24 1.35
C TYR A 145 -0.76 -7.84 1.70
N ARG A 146 0.12 -6.85 1.53
CA ARG A 146 -0.22 -5.44 1.77
C ARG A 146 -0.88 -4.82 0.55
N MET A 147 -1.87 -3.97 0.77
CA MET A 147 -2.57 -3.19 -0.24
C MET A 147 -2.47 -1.70 0.11
N CYS A 148 -2.18 -0.86 -0.89
CA CYS A 148 -2.18 0.58 -0.68
C CYS A 148 -3.59 1.16 -0.58
N TYR A 149 -3.71 2.30 0.10
CA TYR A 149 -5.00 2.92 0.38
C TYR A 149 -5.86 3.20 -0.86
N ASN A 150 -5.25 3.64 -1.97
CA ASN A 150 -5.98 3.87 -3.22
C ASN A 150 -6.59 2.56 -3.77
N CYS A 151 -5.81 1.47 -3.74
CA CYS A 151 -6.31 0.17 -4.18
C CYS A 151 -7.38 -0.37 -3.24
N TYR A 152 -7.20 -0.20 -1.93
CA TYR A 152 -8.17 -0.56 -0.90
C TYR A 152 -9.51 0.15 -1.14
N THR A 153 -9.49 1.47 -1.26
CA THR A 153 -10.69 2.28 -1.49
C THR A 153 -11.42 1.84 -2.77
N THR A 154 -10.69 1.61 -3.87
CA THR A 154 -11.31 1.08 -5.08
C THR A 154 -11.90 -0.32 -4.86
N THR A 155 -11.20 -1.22 -4.18
CA THR A 155 -11.69 -2.58 -3.91
C THR A 155 -13.00 -2.55 -3.13
N VAL A 156 -13.05 -1.74 -2.05
CA VAL A 156 -14.25 -1.50 -1.24
C VAL A 156 -15.38 -0.94 -2.09
N ASN A 157 -15.10 0.13 -2.87
CA ASN A 157 -16.11 0.74 -3.74
C ASN A 157 -16.67 -0.23 -4.81
N THR A 158 -15.87 -1.20 -5.24
CA THR A 158 -16.30 -2.24 -6.21
C THR A 158 -16.91 -3.48 -5.55
N GLY A 159 -16.98 -3.56 -4.22
CA GLY A 159 -17.49 -4.74 -3.50
C GLY A 159 -16.59 -5.98 -3.61
N MET A 160 -15.30 -5.81 -3.94
CA MET A 160 -14.37 -6.91 -4.23
C MET A 160 -13.53 -7.34 -3.01
N GLU A 161 -13.95 -6.92 -1.82
CA GLU A 161 -13.23 -7.05 -0.54
C GLU A 161 -12.91 -8.50 -0.14
N ARG A 162 -13.72 -9.46 -0.57
CA ARG A 162 -13.52 -10.90 -0.29
C ARG A 162 -12.85 -11.64 -1.45
N ASN A 163 -12.69 -10.99 -2.60
CA ASN A 163 -12.36 -11.65 -3.88
C ASN A 163 -10.98 -11.26 -4.44
N THR A 164 -10.25 -10.34 -3.79
CA THR A 164 -8.95 -9.84 -4.28
C THR A 164 -7.78 -10.30 -3.46
#